data_AF-A0A0F9CKH4-F1
#
_entry.id   AF-A0A0F9CKH4-F1
#
_cell.length_a   1.000
_cell.length_b   1.000
_cell.length_c   1.000
_cell.angle_alpha   90.00
_cell.angle_beta   90.00
_cell.angle_gamma   90.00
#
_symmetry.space_group_name_H-M   'P 1'
#
loop_
_entity.id
_entity.type
_entity.pdbx_description
1 polymer ?
#
loop_
_entity_poly.entity_id
_entity_poly.type
_entity_poly.pdbx_seq_one_letter_code
_entity_poly.pdbx_strand_id
1 'polypeptide(L)'
;MTATPLSLALHSPRRGCRIAHGAPMLPPYKFRVDDNHCWLWLGATIVNRSGDLYGVCKIKQVQHLVHRVMYEEYHGPIPEGYDVHHVCDVTLCGNPAHLQSVIAVGNRVMMTRKRKGRKQ
;
A
#
# COMPACT_ATOMS: atom_id res chain seq x y z
N MET A 1 13.98 23.75 -32.88
CA MET A 1 12.71 23.10 -32.48
C MET A 1 12.73 21.68 -33.01
N THR A 2 13.17 20.70 -32.23
CA THR A 2 13.00 19.27 -32.53
C THR A 2 12.88 18.55 -31.19
N ALA A 3 11.66 18.15 -30.86
CA ALA A 3 11.35 17.36 -29.68
C ALA A 3 11.82 15.92 -29.88
N THR A 4 12.75 15.46 -29.06
CA THR A 4 13.16 14.05 -28.98
C THR A 4 12.26 13.33 -27.97
N PRO A 5 11.71 12.15 -28.30
CA PRO A 5 10.73 11.48 -27.47
C PRO A 5 11.36 10.93 -26.19
N LEU A 6 10.71 11.15 -25.05
CA LEU A 6 10.98 10.45 -23.79
C LEU A 6 10.73 8.95 -24.01
N SER A 7 11.79 8.23 -24.35
CA SER A 7 11.81 6.77 -24.32
C SER A 7 11.64 6.34 -22.86
N LEU A 8 10.46 5.82 -22.56
CA LEU A 8 10.11 5.18 -21.31
C LEU A 8 11.06 3.98 -21.12
N ALA A 9 12.18 4.21 -20.45
CA ALA A 9 13.09 3.16 -20.05
C ALA A 9 12.35 2.27 -19.04
N LEU A 10 11.84 1.15 -19.55
CA LEU A 10 11.57 -0.05 -18.77
C LEU A 10 12.91 -0.41 -18.09
N HIS A 11 13.09 0.06 -16.86
CA HIS A 11 14.23 -0.32 -16.05
C HIS A 11 14.07 -1.79 -15.72
N SER A 12 14.78 -2.62 -16.50
CA SER A 12 15.03 -4.02 -16.19
C SER A 12 15.45 -4.16 -14.71
N PRO A 13 14.88 -5.10 -13.94
CA PRO A 13 15.36 -5.34 -12.59
C PRO A 13 16.81 -5.79 -12.69
N ARG A 14 17.72 -4.99 -12.14
CA ARG A 14 19.15 -5.31 -12.09
C ARG A 14 19.32 -6.67 -11.41
N ARG A 15 19.78 -7.65 -12.20
CA ARG A 15 20.14 -8.99 -11.72
C ARG A 15 21.16 -8.82 -10.60
N GLY A 16 20.82 -9.31 -9.41
CA GLY A 16 21.67 -9.21 -8.23
C GLY A 16 21.23 -8.20 -7.15
N CYS A 17 19.93 -7.86 -7.05
CA CYS A 17 19.42 -7.15 -5.87
C CYS A 17 19.47 -8.08 -4.64
N ARG A 18 20.66 -8.17 -4.03
CA ARG A 18 20.84 -8.62 -2.66
C ARG A 18 20.09 -7.61 -1.79
N ILE A 19 18.95 -8.04 -1.27
CA ILE A 19 18.23 -7.37 -0.19
C ILE A 19 19.23 -7.08 0.93
N ALA A 20 19.64 -5.82 1.06
CA ALA A 20 20.21 -5.19 2.26
C ALA A 20 20.25 -3.67 1.97
N HIS A 21 19.78 -2.74 2.79
CA HIS A 21 19.98 -2.62 4.23
C HIS A 21 18.89 -1.72 4.87
N GLY A 22 18.07 -2.25 5.80
CA GLY A 22 17.26 -1.42 6.72
C GLY A 22 16.04 -2.07 7.37
N ALA A 23 15.30 -2.89 6.60
CA ALA A 23 14.05 -3.63 6.91
C ALA A 23 12.83 -2.80 7.41
N PRO A 24 11.59 -3.08 6.94
CA PRO A 24 11.13 -4.39 6.49
C PRO A 24 10.38 -4.40 5.15
N MET A 25 10.92 -5.16 4.20
CA MET A 25 10.06 -5.99 3.37
C MET A 25 9.34 -6.95 4.33
N LEU A 26 8.04 -6.76 4.51
CA LEU A 26 7.24 -7.70 5.29
C LEU A 26 7.40 -9.10 4.66
N PRO A 27 7.56 -10.16 5.47
CA PRO A 27 7.90 -11.45 4.90
C PRO A 27 6.81 -11.90 3.91
N PRO A 28 7.18 -12.33 2.69
CA PRO A 28 6.20 -12.64 1.64
C PRO A 28 5.22 -13.75 2.06
N TYR A 29 5.64 -14.66 2.95
CA TYR A 29 4.78 -15.72 3.50
C TYR A 29 3.61 -15.20 4.37
N LYS A 30 3.62 -13.93 4.77
CA LYS A 30 2.52 -13.31 5.51
C LYS A 30 1.42 -12.76 4.60
N PHE A 31 1.58 -12.92 3.29
CA PHE A 31 0.56 -12.53 2.33
C PHE A 31 0.09 -13.73 1.53
N ARG A 32 -1.22 -13.78 1.25
CA ARG A 32 -1.80 -14.64 0.21
C ARG A 32 -2.19 -13.77 -0.97
N VAL A 33 -1.88 -14.20 -2.19
CA VAL A 33 -2.33 -13.52 -3.40
C VAL A 33 -3.70 -14.07 -3.81
N ASP A 34 -4.66 -13.18 -4.10
CA ASP A 34 -5.96 -13.56 -4.66
C ASP A 34 -5.99 -13.40 -6.20
N ASP A 35 -7.12 -13.75 -6.82
CA ASP A 35 -7.31 -13.66 -8.27
C ASP A 35 -7.27 -12.22 -8.80
N ASN A 36 -7.54 -11.24 -7.93
CA ASN A 36 -7.44 -9.81 -8.22
C ASN A 36 -6.01 -9.28 -8.04
N HIS A 37 -5.02 -10.15 -7.79
CA HIS A 37 -3.63 -9.79 -7.48
C HIS A 37 -3.49 -8.96 -6.19
N CYS A 38 -4.46 -9.00 -5.28
CA CYS A 38 -4.34 -8.39 -3.96
C CYS A 38 -3.44 -9.24 -3.07
N TRP A 39 -2.51 -8.59 -2.37
CA TRP A 39 -1.66 -9.26 -1.37
C TRP A 39 -2.37 -9.19 -0.03
N LEU A 40 -3.17 -10.19 0.28
CA LEU A 40 -3.99 -10.26 1.48
C LEU A 40 -3.13 -10.55 2.71
N TRP A 41 -3.09 -9.61 3.64
CA TRP A 41 -2.36 -9.76 4.90
C TRP A 41 -2.95 -10.87 5.78
N LEU A 42 -2.11 -11.82 6.18
CA LEU A 42 -2.44 -12.96 7.06
C LEU A 42 -1.99 -12.74 8.50
N GLY A 43 -1.40 -11.59 8.81
CA GLY A 43 -0.90 -11.28 10.15
C GLY A 43 -1.94 -10.60 11.05
N ALA A 44 -1.45 -9.92 12.08
CA ALA A 44 -2.31 -9.19 13.02
C ALA A 44 -3.11 -8.09 12.33
N THR A 45 -4.35 -7.89 12.79
CA THR A 45 -5.27 -6.87 12.28
C THR A 45 -5.79 -6.00 13.42
N ILE A 46 -6.09 -4.74 13.13
CA ILE A 46 -6.80 -3.84 14.04
C ILE A 46 -8.12 -3.39 13.41
N VAL A 47 -9.09 -3.06 14.25
CA VAL A 47 -10.36 -2.46 13.82
C VAL A 47 -10.24 -0.95 13.96
N ASN A 48 -10.54 -0.20 12.90
CA ASN A 48 -10.61 1.28 12.99
C ASN A 48 -11.91 1.72 13.68
N ARG A 49 -12.06 3.03 13.93
CA ARG A 49 -13.31 3.60 14.47
C ARG A 49 -14.56 3.37 13.60
N SER A 50 -14.38 2.96 12.35
CA SER A 50 -15.46 2.67 11.40
C SER A 50 -15.92 1.21 11.41
N GLY A 51 -15.22 0.32 12.11
CA GLY A 51 -15.45 -1.13 12.05
C GLY A 51 -14.68 -1.87 10.95
N ASP A 52 -13.84 -1.18 10.17
CA ASP A 52 -13.03 -1.81 9.11
C ASP A 52 -11.75 -2.42 9.68
N LEU A 53 -11.37 -3.59 9.15
CA LEU A 53 -10.14 -4.30 9.50
C LEU A 53 -8.95 -3.78 8.69
N TYR A 54 -7.85 -3.46 9.37
CA TYR A 54 -6.58 -3.07 8.76
C TYR A 54 -5.46 -4.02 9.21
N GLY A 55 -4.62 -4.42 8.26
CA GLY A 55 -3.40 -5.16 8.56
C GLY A 55 -2.40 -4.28 9.33
N VAL A 56 -1.84 -4.83 10.40
CA VAL A 56 -0.77 -4.19 11.18
C VAL A 56 0.44 -5.10 11.34
N CYS A 57 1.60 -4.48 11.44
CA CYS A 57 2.86 -5.13 11.73
C CYS A 57 3.61 -4.34 12.80
N LYS A 58 4.56 -4.98 13.49
CA LYS A 58 5.46 -4.30 14.42
C LYS A 58 6.84 -4.21 13.79
N ILE A 59 7.39 -3.01 13.73
CA ILE A 59 8.73 -2.70 13.19
C ILE A 59 9.45 -1.92 14.27
N LYS A 60 10.61 -2.39 14.74
CA LYS A 60 11.38 -1.76 15.84
C LYS A 60 10.50 -1.42 17.07
N GLN A 61 9.63 -2.36 17.47
CA GLN A 61 8.66 -2.21 18.57
C GLN A 61 7.53 -1.18 18.35
N VAL A 62 7.50 -0.50 17.21
CA VAL A 62 6.41 0.42 16.85
C VAL A 62 5.40 -0.30 15.96
N GLN A 63 4.11 -0.05 16.17
CA GLN A 63 3.05 -0.60 15.34
C GLN A 63 2.88 0.26 14.08
N HIS A 64 2.89 -0.38 12.91
CA HIS A 64 2.67 0.26 11.62
C HIS A 64 1.53 -0.41 10.85
N LEU A 65 0.81 0.38 10.05
CA LEU A 65 -0.17 -0.11 9.10
C LEU A 65 0.53 -0.75 7.92
N VAL A 66 0.14 -1.98 7.58
CA VAL A 66 0.79 -2.78 6.53
C VAL A 66 0.79 -2.05 5.20
N HIS A 67 -0.33 -1.47 4.80
CA HIS A 67 -0.42 -0.75 3.53
C HIS A 67 0.48 0.50 3.49
N ARG A 68 0.71 1.19 4.62
CA ARG A 68 1.64 2.33 4.66
C ARG A 68 3.08 1.88 4.52
N VAL A 69 3.46 0.82 5.24
CA VAL A 69 4.80 0.22 5.13
C VAL A 69 5.07 -0.24 3.70
N MET A 70 4.11 -0.92 3.08
CA MET A 70 4.24 -1.39 1.70
C MET A 70 4.27 -0.24 0.69
N TYR A 71 3.58 0.86 0.95
CA TYR A 71 3.70 2.06 0.12
C TYR A 71 5.10 2.68 0.27
N GLU A 72 5.55 2.92 1.52
CA GLU A 72 6.82 3.57 1.80
C GLU A 72 8.02 2.81 1.25
N GLU A 73 7.98 1.49 1.29
CA GLU A 73 9.07 0.62 0.79
C GLU A 73 9.19 0.65 -0.74
N TYR A 74 8.08 0.77 -1.47
CA TYR A 74 8.08 0.65 -2.95
C TYR A 74 7.95 1.99 -3.68
N HIS A 75 7.25 2.95 -3.09
CA HIS A 75 7.00 4.28 -3.67
C HIS A 75 7.77 5.39 -2.97
N GLY A 76 8.37 5.11 -1.81
CA GLY A 76 9.06 6.09 -1.00
C GLY A 76 8.15 6.80 0.02
N PRO A 77 8.69 7.78 0.76
CA PRO A 77 8.02 8.37 1.92
C PRO A 77 6.66 8.97 1.58
N ILE A 78 5.67 8.76 2.45
CA ILE A 78 4.36 9.40 2.31
C ILE A 78 4.52 10.90 2.62
N PRO A 79 4.17 11.80 1.69
CA PRO A 79 4.29 13.24 1.93
C PRO A 79 3.41 13.71 3.10
N GLU A 80 3.83 14.77 3.79
CA GLU A 80 3.04 15.33 4.88
C GLU A 80 1.66 15.79 4.41
N GLY A 81 0.60 15.44 5.16
CA GLY A 81 -0.78 15.74 4.78
C GLY A 81 -1.38 14.78 3.75
N TYR A 82 -0.65 13.74 3.33
CA TYR A 82 -1.15 12.67 2.48
C TYR A 82 -1.47 11.42 3.30
N ASP A 83 -2.36 10.61 2.75
CA ASP A 83 -2.72 9.29 3.26
C ASP A 83 -2.64 8.28 2.12
N VAL A 84 -2.55 7.00 2.47
CA VAL A 84 -2.48 5.92 1.47
C VAL A 84 -3.87 5.32 1.27
N HIS A 85 -4.33 5.30 0.03
CA HIS A 85 -5.61 4.76 -0.38
C HIS A 85 -5.45 3.43 -1.11
N HIS A 86 -6.36 2.50 -0.85
CA HIS A 86 -6.46 1.24 -1.59
C HIS A 86 -7.34 1.46 -2.82
N VAL A 87 -6.78 1.41 -4.02
CA VAL A 87 -7.57 1.50 -5.26
C VAL A 87 -8.44 0.26 -5.49
N CYS A 88 -8.05 -0.87 -4.89
CA CYS A 88 -8.75 -2.15 -4.95
C CYS A 88 -9.88 -2.33 -3.92
N ASP A 89 -10.07 -1.36 -3.01
CA ASP A 89 -11.05 -1.43 -1.92
C ASP A 89 -10.91 -2.59 -0.91
N VAL A 90 -9.83 -3.36 -1.00
CA VAL A 90 -9.50 -4.41 -0.05
C VAL A 90 -8.60 -3.85 1.05
N THR A 91 -9.14 -3.69 2.26
CA THR A 91 -8.44 -3.04 3.39
C THR A 91 -7.25 -3.84 3.95
N LEU A 92 -7.18 -5.13 3.64
CA LEU A 92 -6.08 -6.03 4.01
C LEU A 92 -5.03 -6.16 2.89
N CYS A 93 -5.19 -5.47 1.76
CA CYS A 93 -4.28 -5.54 0.64
C CYS A 93 -3.00 -4.72 0.91
N GLY A 94 -1.85 -5.39 0.88
CA GLY A 94 -0.53 -4.75 0.95
C GLY A 94 0.16 -4.62 -0.41
N ASN A 95 -0.51 -4.87 -1.54
CA ASN A 95 0.13 -4.83 -2.86
C ASN A 95 0.47 -3.37 -3.21
N PRO A 96 1.74 -2.99 -3.40
CA PRO A 96 2.16 -1.64 -3.76
C PRO A 96 1.49 -1.10 -5.04
N ALA A 97 1.16 -1.96 -6.00
CA ALA A 97 0.47 -1.57 -7.22
C ALA A 97 -0.99 -1.13 -6.97
N HIS A 98 -1.57 -1.54 -5.83
CA HIS A 98 -2.93 -1.18 -5.43
C HIS A 98 -2.98 -0.04 -4.39
N LEU A 99 -1.85 0.61 -4.14
CA LEU A 99 -1.72 1.68 -3.15
C LEU A 99 -1.39 3.00 -3.83
N GLN A 100 -2.11 4.05 -3.45
CA GLN A 100 -1.93 5.39 -3.99
C GLN A 100 -1.86 6.42 -2.86
N SER A 101 -0.90 7.34 -2.91
CA SER A 101 -0.91 8.51 -2.04
C SER A 101 -1.97 9.50 -2.51
N VAL A 102 -2.84 9.91 -1.58
CA VAL A 102 -3.91 10.87 -1.82
C VAL A 102 -3.89 11.93 -0.72
N ILE A 103 -4.30 13.15 -1.03
CA ILE A 103 -4.42 14.21 -0.02
C ILE A 103 -5.39 13.74 1.07
N ALA A 104 -5.03 13.84 2.35
CA ALA A 104 -5.81 13.28 3.45
C ALA A 104 -7.25 13.85 3.54
N VAL A 105 -7.46 15.09 3.09
CA VAL A 105 -8.79 15.69 2.94
C VAL A 105 -9.58 14.97 1.84
N GLY A 106 -8.94 14.66 0.70
CA GLY A 106 -9.51 13.87 -0.39
C GLY A 106 -9.82 12.42 0.04
N ASN A 107 -8.97 11.78 0.84
CA ASN A 107 -9.22 10.42 1.35
C ASN A 107 -10.51 10.35 2.18
N ARG A 108 -10.70 11.32 3.10
CA ARG A 108 -11.92 11.39 3.93
C ARG A 108 -13.18 11.55 3.08
N VAL A 109 -13.13 12.31 1.98
CA VAL A 109 -14.25 12.49 1.04
C VAL A 109 -14.50 11.22 0.19
N MET A 110 -13.46 10.47 -0.18
CA MET A 110 -13.62 9.21 -0.91
C MET A 110 -14.26 8.12 -0.02
N MET A 111 -13.86 8.04 1.26
CA MET A 111 -14.41 7.10 2.24
C MET A 111 -15.91 7.31 2.51
N THR A 112 -16.39 8.56 2.52
CA THR A 112 -17.82 8.87 2.75
C THR A 112 -18.70 8.45 1.58
N ARG A 113 -18.19 8.46 0.34
CA ARG A 113 -18.91 7.96 -0.84
C ARG A 113 -19.07 6.45 -0.82
N LYS A 114 -18.06 5.71 -0.32
CA LYS A 114 -18.05 4.24 -0.29
C LYS A 114 -19.02 3.64 0.74
N ARG A 115 -19.24 4.29 1.88
CA ARG A 115 -20.20 3.83 2.92
C ARG A 115 -21.64 3.71 2.45
N LYS A 116 -22.06 4.45 1.41
CA LYS A 116 -23.43 4.36 0.86
C LYS A 116 -23.67 3.11 0.00
N GLY A 117 -22.62 2.39 -0.42
CA GLY A 117 -22.75 1.22 -1.31
C GLY A 117 -22.67 -0.15 -0.62
N ARG A 118 -22.19 -0.22 0.63
CA ARG A 118 -22.00 -1.48 1.36
C ARG A 118 -23.26 -1.85 2.15
N LYS A 119 -24.38 -2.04 1.44
CA LYS A 119 -25.56 -2.76 1.96
C LYS A 119 -25.51 -4.19 1.41
N GLN A 120 -25.12 -5.14 2.25
CA GLN A 120 -25.66 -6.49 2.22
C GLN A 120 -25.58 -7.07 3.62
#